data_AF-X1MA25-F1
#
_entry.id   AF-X1MA25-F1
#
_cell.length_a   1.000
_cell.length_b   1.000
_cell.length_c   1.000
_cell.angle_alpha   90.00
_cell.angle_beta   90.00
_cell.angle_gamma   90.00
#
_symmetry.space_group_name_H-M   'P 1'
#
loop_
_entity.id
_entity.type
_entity.pdbx_description
1 polymer ?
#
loop_
_entity_poly.entity_id
_entity_poly.type
_entity_poly.pdbx_seq_one_letter_code
_entity_poly.pdbx_strand_id
1 'polypeptide(L)'
;LPYSAQNHQIKNAYAYSKSGSCQVIEQENLKPHFFLEKLKHLFSRPQDLEEMSVNSRKFSRPKAAKIIASYLLEYLSPLKQKS
;
A
#
# COMPACT_ATOMS: atom_id res chain seq x y z
N LEU A 1 9.63 6.18 14.68
CA LEU A 1 10.95 6.36 14.02
C LEU A 1 10.73 7.02 12.65
N PRO A 2 10.93 8.35 12.52
CA PRO A 2 10.83 9.03 11.22
C PRO A 2 12.02 8.71 10.28
N TYR A 3 13.03 7.99 10.76
CA TYR A 3 14.21 7.58 9.98
C TYR A 3 14.12 6.16 9.40
N SER A 4 12.97 5.48 9.51
CA SER A 4 12.83 4.12 8.99
C SER A 4 12.89 4.12 7.46
N ALA A 5 14.05 3.71 6.97
CA ALA A 5 14.41 3.33 5.59
C ALA A 5 14.36 4.48 4.57
N GLN A 6 15.51 5.14 4.33
CA GLN A 6 15.89 5.86 3.09
C GLN A 6 14.76 6.18 2.07
N ASN A 7 13.84 7.10 2.38
CA ASN A 7 12.73 7.49 1.49
C ASN A 7 11.78 6.35 1.05
N HIS A 8 11.86 5.16 1.64
CA HIS A 8 10.99 4.03 1.30
C HIS A 8 9.54 4.29 1.71
N GLN A 9 9.30 5.02 2.82
CA GLN A 9 7.93 5.42 3.20
C GLN A 9 7.30 6.32 2.14
N ILE A 10 8.06 7.26 1.58
CA ILE A 10 7.62 8.13 0.49
C ILE A 10 7.31 7.28 -0.76
N LYS A 11 8.24 6.40 -1.15
CA LYS A 11 8.02 5.48 -2.29
C LYS A 11 6.77 4.62 -2.11
N ASN A 12 6.54 4.09 -0.91
CA ASN A 12 5.36 3.29 -0.60
C ASN A 12 4.07 4.13 -0.67
N ALA A 13 4.07 5.33 -0.09
CA ALA A 13 2.93 6.24 -0.12
C ALA A 13 2.55 6.61 -1.56
N TYR A 14 3.54 6.95 -2.39
CA TYR A 14 3.32 7.26 -3.81
C TYR A 14 2.94 6.04 -4.64
N ALA A 15 3.52 4.86 -4.39
CA ALA A 15 3.10 3.63 -5.07
C ALA A 15 1.65 3.27 -4.72
N TYR A 16 1.26 3.46 -3.47
CA TYR A 16 -0.11 3.24 -3.02
C TYR A 16 -1.09 4.26 -3.63
N SER A 17 -0.72 5.54 -3.65
CA SER A 17 -1.51 6.59 -4.31
C SER A 17 -1.65 6.38 -5.82
N LYS A 18 -0.57 5.99 -6.52
CA LYS A 18 -0.59 5.66 -7.95
C LYS A 18 -1.55 4.53 -8.30
N SER A 19 -1.85 3.64 -7.36
CA SER A 19 -2.86 2.59 -7.56
C SER A 19 -4.30 3.11 -7.46
N GLY A 20 -4.51 4.40 -7.17
CA GLY A 20 -5.82 4.99 -6.91
C GLY A 20 -6.38 4.66 -5.53
N SER A 21 -5.56 4.12 -4.62
CA SER A 21 -6.01 3.63 -3.31
C SER A 21 -6.02 4.68 -2.20
N CYS A 22 -5.34 5.81 -2.39
CA CYS A 22 -5.32 6.90 -1.43
C CYS A 22 -4.91 8.23 -2.08
N GLN A 23 -5.06 9.32 -1.31
CA GLN A 23 -4.37 10.59 -1.57
C GLN A 23 -3.15 10.73 -0.66
N VAL A 24 -2.08 11.34 -1.17
CA VAL A 24 -0.87 11.64 -0.38
C VAL A 24 -0.86 13.12 -0.03
N ILE A 25 -0.56 13.43 1.23
CA ILE A 25 -0.30 14.79 1.70
C ILE A 25 1.18 14.84 2.11
N GLU A 26 1.95 15.65 1.40
CA GLU A 26 3.35 15.90 1.76
C GLU A 26 3.45 16.59 3.12
N GLN A 27 4.52 16.29 3.86
CA GLN A 27 4.71 16.80 5.22
C GLN A 27 4.68 18.34 5.26
N GLU A 28 5.32 19.00 4.30
CA GLU A 28 5.32 20.47 4.16
C GLU A 28 3.93 21.07 3.89
N ASN A 29 3.01 20.25 3.36
CA ASN A 29 1.64 20.63 3.01
C ASN A 29 0.62 20.18 4.05
N LEU A 30 1.01 19.42 5.09
CA LEU A 30 0.14 18.98 6.17
C LEU A 30 -0.15 20.14 7.15
N LYS A 31 -0.93 21.11 6.67
CA LYS A 31 -1.43 22.24 7.45
C LYS A 31 -2.88 21.99 7.87
N PRO A 32 -3.33 22.43 9.07
CA PRO A 32 -4.66 22.10 9.59
C PRO A 32 -5.80 22.42 8.60
N HIS A 33 -5.76 23.59 7.98
CA HIS A 33 -6.78 23.99 6.99
C HIS A 33 -6.73 23.10 5.73
N PHE A 34 -5.54 22.82 5.20
CA PHE A 34 -5.42 21.98 4.00
C PHE A 34 -5.93 20.56 4.27
N PHE A 35 -5.58 19.99 5.42
CA PHE A 35 -6.05 18.69 5.84
C PHE A 35 -7.58 18.63 5.97
N LEU A 36 -8.19 19.63 6.63
CA LEU A 36 -9.64 19.71 6.79
C LEU A 36 -10.36 19.79 5.43
N GLU A 37 -9.84 20.58 4.49
CA GLU A 37 -10.44 20.68 3.16
C GLU A 37 -10.33 19.37 2.37
N LYS A 38 -9.23 18.61 2.52
CA LYS A 38 -9.12 17.27 1.94
C LYS A 38 -10.15 16.30 2.50
N LEU A 39 -10.41 16.33 3.81
CA LEU A 39 -11.47 15.51 4.42
C LEU A 39 -12.85 15.89 3.90
N LYS A 40 -13.21 17.18 3.90
CA LYS A 40 -14.49 17.66 3.36
C LYS A 40 -14.69 17.26 1.91
N HIS A 41 -13.63 17.36 1.12
CA HIS A 41 -13.65 16.96 -0.29
C HIS A 41 -13.95 15.47 -0.46
N LEU A 42 -13.29 14.60 0.31
CA LEU A 42 -13.55 13.17 0.27
C LEU A 42 -14.96 12.82 0.76
N PHE A 43 -15.42 13.44 1.85
CA PHE A 43 -16.76 13.15 2.39
C PHE A 43 -17.89 13.69 1.52
N SER A 44 -17.66 14.76 0.76
CA SER A 44 -18.64 15.23 -0.23
C SER A 44 -18.70 14.37 -1.49
N ARG A 45 -17.80 13.38 -1.64
CA ARG A 45 -17.71 12.49 -2.81
C ARG A 45 -17.55 11.03 -2.39
N PRO A 46 -18.66 10.40 -1.96
CA PRO A 46 -18.63 8.99 -1.57
C PRO A 46 -18.14 8.05 -2.69
N GLN A 47 -18.33 8.43 -3.96
CA GLN A 47 -17.83 7.67 -5.12
C GLN A 47 -16.29 7.60 -5.15
N ASP A 48 -15.59 8.71 -4.88
CA ASP A 48 -14.13 8.73 -4.81
C ASP A 48 -13.62 7.77 -3.70
N LEU A 49 -14.33 7.71 -2.57
CA LEU A 49 -14.01 6.80 -1.46
C LEU A 49 -14.29 5.33 -1.81
N GLU A 50 -15.38 5.06 -2.53
CA GLU A 50 -15.70 3.71 -3.01
C GLU A 50 -14.65 3.21 -4.00
N GLU A 51 -14.22 4.07 -4.93
CA GLU A 51 -13.15 3.75 -5.87
C GLU A 51 -11.82 3.46 -5.15
N MET A 52 -11.43 4.30 -4.18
CA MET A 52 -10.26 4.05 -3.34
C MET A 52 -10.35 2.72 -2.58
N SER A 53 -11.55 2.39 -2.08
CA SER A 53 -11.84 1.13 -1.39
C SER A 53 -11.67 -0.08 -2.32
N VAL A 54 -12.17 0.00 -3.55
CA VAL A 54 -11.98 -1.05 -4.57
C VAL A 54 -10.51 -1.20 -4.94
N ASN A 55 -9.81 -0.09 -5.16
CA ASN A 55 -8.41 -0.10 -5.58
C ASN A 55 -7.47 -0.58 -4.47
N SER A 56 -7.73 -0.23 -3.21
CA SER A 56 -6.94 -0.72 -2.07
C SER A 56 -7.02 -2.24 -1.92
N ARG A 57 -8.20 -2.83 -2.17
CA ARG A 57 -8.37 -4.30 -2.22
C ARG A 57 -7.53 -4.92 -3.32
N LYS A 58 -7.50 -4.33 -4.52
CA LYS A 58 -6.68 -4.82 -5.65
C LYS A 58 -5.18 -4.70 -5.39
N PHE A 59 -4.75 -3.61 -4.73
CA PHE A 59 -3.35 -3.40 -4.34
C PHE A 59 -2.90 -4.41 -3.28
N SER A 60 -3.81 -4.83 -2.40
CA SER A 60 -3.51 -5.77 -1.33
C SER A 60 -3.04 -7.13 -1.86
N ARG A 61 -2.04 -7.72 -1.19
CA ARG A 61 -1.54 -9.07 -1.49
C ARG A 61 -1.79 -9.99 -0.28
N PRO A 62 -3.05 -10.33 0.04
CA PRO A 62 -3.39 -11.02 1.29
C PRO A 62 -2.75 -12.41 1.41
N LYS A 63 -2.42 -13.05 0.28
CA LYS A 63 -1.75 -14.36 0.23
C LYS A 63 -0.22 -14.27 0.20
N ALA A 64 0.38 -13.07 0.28
CA ALA A 64 1.82 -12.89 0.12
C ALA A 64 2.65 -13.77 1.06
N ALA A 65 2.32 -13.78 2.35
CA ALA A 65 3.02 -14.61 3.33
C ALA A 65 2.94 -16.10 2.99
N LYS A 66 1.75 -16.60 2.62
CA LYS A 66 1.55 -17.99 2.21
C LYS A 66 2.35 -18.36 0.96
N ILE A 67 2.35 -17.48 -0.05
CA ILE A 67 3.07 -17.67 -1.31
C ILE A 67 4.58 -17.70 -1.06
N ILE A 68 5.09 -16.78 -0.25
CA ILE A 68 6.51 -16.75 0.12
C ILE A 68 6.88 -18.03 0.87
N ALA A 69 6.08 -18.44 1.86
CA ALA A 69 6.33 -19.66 2.61
C ALA A 69 6.33 -20.91 1.71
N SER A 70 5.41 -21.02 0.74
CA SER A 70 5.42 -22.13 -0.21
C SER A 70 6.69 -22.16 -1.06
N TYR A 71 7.15 -21.00 -1.54
CA TYR A 71 8.40 -20.93 -2.32
C TYR A 71 9.62 -21.30 -1.47
N LEU A 72 9.67 -20.87 -0.21
CA LEU A 72 10.76 -21.24 0.69
C LEU A 72 10.79 -22.75 0.95
N LEU A 73 9.62 -23.37 1.19
CA LEU A 73 9.54 -24.82 1.40
C LEU A 73 9.90 -25.59 0.13
N GLU A 74 9.46 -25.14 -1.05
CA GLU A 74 9.84 -25.74 -2.33
C GLU A 74 11.36 -25.67 -2.57
N TYR A 75 11.94 -24.49 -2.34
CA TYR A 75 13.38 -24.27 -2.50
C TYR A 75 14.24 -25.10 -1.54
N LEU A 76 13.79 -25.25 -0.30
CA LEU A 76 14.50 -26.00 0.74
C LEU A 76 14.21 -27.51 0.71
N SER A 77 13.18 -27.93 -0.02
CA SER A 77 12.92 -29.36 -0.21
C SER A 77 14.11 -29.95 -0.97
N PRO A 78 14.83 -30.94 -0.40
CA PRO A 78 15.91 -31.57 -1.15
C PRO A 78 15.32 -32.06 -2.46
N LEU A 79 15.90 -31.63 -3.58
CA LEU A 79 15.63 -32.19 -4.91
C LEU A 79 15.49 -33.69 -4.69
N LYS A 80 14.28 -34.25 -4.87
CA LYS A 80 14.12 -35.71 -4.92
C LYS A 80 15.20 -36.17 -5.88
N GLN A 81 16.26 -36.79 -5.35
CA GLN A 81 17.35 -37.30 -6.16
C GLN A 81 16.66 -38.20 -7.18
N LYS A 82 16.71 -37.77 -8.45
CA LYS A 82 16.18 -38.56 -9.56
C LYS A 82 16.91 -39.90 -9.48
N SER A 83 16.20 -40.93 -9.03
CA SER A 83 16.51 -42.33 -9.28
C SER A 83 16.38 -42.62 -10.76
#